data_AF-A0A0M9DQ46-F1
#
_entry.id   AF-A0A0M9DQ46-F1
#
_cell.length_a   1.000
_cell.length_b   1.000
_cell.length_c   1.000
_cell.angle_alpha   90.00
_cell.angle_beta   90.00
_cell.angle_gamma   90.00
#
_symmetry.space_group_name_H-M   'P 1'
#
loop_
_entity.id
_entity.type
_entity.pdbx_description
1 polymer ?
#
loop_
_entity_poly.entity_id
_entity_poly.type
_entity_poly.pdbx_seq_one_letter_code
_entity_poly.pdbx_strand_id
1 'polypeptide(L)'
;MKVSKQHSISQIIIFAFLVSIVSVSFQMSIVPAKLPSTMLGKFKGDLNYGGSKMISASGTGIANIVETGKNTYSIEFNKNVPPVENISFQLTSKGTYIATHVKGEVAGITLSQNSLDIAIVAGTKTWNFSGKK
;
A
#
# COMPACT_ATOMS: atom_id res chain seq x y z
N MET A 1 -54.85 58.66 -12.07
CA MET A 1 -54.27 58.61 -10.71
C MET A 1 -53.03 57.73 -10.77
N LYS A 2 -51.87 58.33 -10.45
CA LYS A 2 -50.47 57.84 -10.50
C LYS A 2 -49.98 57.02 -11.71
N VAL A 3 -49.20 57.74 -12.52
CA VAL A 3 -48.45 57.35 -13.71
C VAL A 3 -47.15 56.62 -13.32
N SER A 4 -46.83 55.56 -14.07
CA SER A 4 -45.54 54.87 -14.15
C SER A 4 -44.35 55.82 -14.25
N LYS A 5 -43.29 55.56 -13.47
CA LYS A 5 -41.91 55.96 -13.82
C LYS A 5 -40.93 54.90 -13.32
N GLN A 6 -40.77 53.88 -14.16
CA GLN A 6 -39.57 53.06 -14.25
C GLN A 6 -38.49 53.93 -14.92
N HIS A 7 -37.43 54.26 -14.17
CA HIS A 7 -36.19 54.86 -14.68
C HIS A 7 -35.04 54.17 -13.94
N SER A 8 -34.28 53.32 -14.64
CA SER A 8 -32.98 53.62 -15.26
C SER A 8 -31.89 53.64 -14.19
N ILE A 9 -30.92 52.71 -14.21
CA ILE A 9 -29.67 52.76 -15.01
C ILE A 9 -29.16 51.30 -15.10
N SER A 10 -29.25 50.62 -16.25
CA SER A 10 -28.21 50.50 -17.31
C SER A 10 -26.79 50.19 -16.80
N GLN A 11 -26.22 49.07 -17.30
CA GLN A 11 -24.84 48.56 -17.10
C GLN A 11 -24.68 47.82 -15.75
N ILE A 12 -24.55 46.49 -15.69
CA ILE A 12 -23.47 45.69 -16.27
C ILE A 12 -24.02 44.30 -16.63
N ILE A 13 -23.87 44.02 -17.92
CA ILE A 13 -23.99 42.72 -18.56
C ILE A 13 -22.72 41.91 -18.19
N ILE A 14 -22.86 40.58 -18.04
CA ILE A 14 -21.86 39.54 -18.37
C ILE A 14 -20.85 39.05 -17.29
N PHE A 15 -20.85 37.71 -17.19
CA PHE A 15 -19.75 36.78 -16.87
C PHE A 15 -19.54 36.39 -15.40
N ALA A 16 -19.83 35.12 -15.07
CA ALA A 16 -18.84 34.02 -15.08
C ALA A 16 -18.27 33.87 -13.67
N PHE A 17 -18.12 32.72 -13.03
CA PHE A 17 -18.08 31.34 -13.46
C PHE A 17 -18.38 30.60 -12.16
N LEU A 18 -19.48 29.85 -12.06
CA LEU A 18 -19.62 28.87 -10.99
C LEU A 18 -18.63 27.76 -11.32
N VAL A 19 -17.40 27.88 -10.84
CA VAL A 19 -16.41 26.81 -10.89
C VAL A 19 -16.90 25.74 -9.91
N SER A 20 -17.81 24.89 -10.37
CA SER A 20 -17.99 23.58 -9.78
C SER A 20 -16.71 22.81 -10.06
N ILE A 21 -15.79 22.84 -9.11
CA ILE A 21 -14.67 21.91 -9.08
C ILE A 21 -15.30 20.54 -8.85
N VAL A 22 -15.68 19.87 -9.93
CA VAL A 22 -15.97 18.45 -9.89
C VAL A 22 -14.61 17.81 -9.66
N SER A 23 -14.26 17.61 -8.39
CA SER A 23 -13.15 16.77 -7.99
C SER A 23 -13.48 15.37 -8.47
N VAL A 24 -13.14 15.06 -9.73
CA VAL A 24 -13.11 13.68 -10.21
C VAL A 24 -11.94 13.06 -9.46
N SER A 25 -12.21 12.49 -8.30
CA SER A 25 -11.28 11.61 -7.62
C SER A 25 -11.06 10.44 -8.59
N PHE A 26 -9.96 10.50 -9.33
CA PHE A 26 -9.50 9.38 -10.13
C PHE A 26 -9.15 8.26 -9.15
N GLN A 27 -10.13 7.42 -8.83
CA GLN A 27 -9.90 6.19 -8.08
C GLN A 27 -9.14 5.26 -9.03
N MET A 28 -7.82 5.40 -9.01
CA MET A 28 -6.93 4.46 -9.68
C MET A 28 -7.17 3.11 -9.01
N SER A 29 -7.90 2.24 -9.69
CA SER A 29 -8.15 0.88 -9.23
C SER A 29 -6.81 0.15 -9.31
N ILE A 30 -6.12 0.01 -8.18
CA ILE A 30 -4.86 -0.73 -8.10
C ILE A 30 -5.22 -2.21 -8.23
N VAL A 31 -5.08 -2.76 -9.44
CA VAL A 31 -5.34 -4.17 -9.70
C VAL A 31 -4.18 -5.01 -9.11
N PRO A 32 -4.46 -5.96 -8.20
CA PRO A 32 -3.44 -6.85 -7.66
C PRO A 32 -2.79 -7.68 -8.76
N ALA A 33 -1.46 -7.66 -8.82
CA ALA A 33 -0.65 -8.46 -9.72
C ALA A 33 -0.43 -9.86 -9.16
N LYS A 34 -0.46 -10.86 -10.04
CA LYS A 34 -0.05 -12.23 -9.70
C LYS A 34 1.47 -12.30 -9.61
N LEU A 35 1.99 -12.85 -8.52
CA LEU A 35 3.40 -13.20 -8.41
C LEU A 35 3.73 -14.41 -9.29
N PRO A 36 4.83 -14.40 -10.05
CA PRO A 36 5.37 -15.59 -10.68
C PRO A 36 5.68 -16.65 -9.61
N SER A 37 5.50 -17.93 -9.94
CA SER A 37 5.81 -19.03 -9.02
C SER A 37 7.28 -19.03 -8.57
N THR A 38 8.18 -18.53 -9.43
CA THR A 38 9.60 -18.34 -9.13
C THR A 38 9.87 -17.31 -8.05
N MET A 39 8.90 -16.47 -7.65
CA MET A 39 9.03 -15.53 -6.55
C MET A 39 8.49 -16.07 -5.22
N LEU A 40 7.75 -17.18 -5.22
CA LEU A 40 7.23 -17.82 -4.00
C LEU A 40 8.31 -18.65 -3.29
N GLY A 41 8.14 -18.90 -2.00
CA GLY A 41 9.07 -19.71 -1.20
C GLY A 41 9.99 -18.90 -0.29
N LYS A 42 11.12 -19.52 0.10
CA LYS A 42 11.98 -19.06 1.20
C LYS A 42 13.04 -18.06 0.75
N PHE A 43 13.19 -17.00 1.54
CA PHE A 43 14.27 -16.04 1.51
C PHE A 43 15.03 -16.15 2.83
N LYS A 44 16.36 -16.19 2.78
CA LYS A 44 17.23 -16.18 3.94
C LYS A 44 17.89 -14.81 4.04
N GLY A 45 17.90 -14.23 5.24
CA GLY A 45 18.37 -12.87 5.40
C GLY A 45 18.39 -12.41 6.85
N ASP A 46 18.63 -11.12 7.05
CA ASP A 46 18.60 -10.51 8.37
C ASP A 46 17.15 -10.25 8.76
N LEU A 47 16.73 -10.84 9.88
CA LEU A 47 15.40 -10.68 10.45
C LEU A 47 15.51 -9.96 11.78
N ASN A 48 14.84 -8.81 11.89
CA ASN A 48 14.63 -8.11 13.14
C ASN A 48 13.13 -7.95 13.37
N TYR A 49 12.65 -8.47 14.50
CA TYR A 49 11.29 -8.30 14.97
C TYR A 49 11.31 -7.76 16.40
N GLY A 50 10.55 -6.69 16.64
CA GLY A 50 10.37 -6.12 17.96
C GLY A 50 8.89 -5.99 18.27
N GLY A 51 8.45 -6.42 19.46
CA GLY A 51 7.09 -6.19 19.94
C GLY A 51 7.07 -5.88 21.44
N SER A 52 6.12 -5.05 21.88
CA SER A 52 5.94 -4.80 23.31
C SER A 52 5.40 -6.06 23.99
N LYS A 53 6.26 -6.73 24.75
CA LYS A 53 6.02 -7.96 25.55
C LYS A 53 6.35 -9.26 24.79
N MET A 54 7.46 -9.88 25.18
CA MET A 54 7.86 -11.30 25.07
C MET A 54 8.51 -11.88 23.80
N ILE A 55 8.36 -11.31 22.60
CA ILE A 55 9.06 -11.88 21.42
C ILE A 55 9.87 -10.79 20.72
N SER A 56 11.19 -10.96 20.77
CA SER A 56 12.14 -10.23 19.95
C SER A 56 13.00 -11.24 19.22
N ALA A 57 13.18 -11.08 17.92
CA ALA A 57 14.05 -11.91 17.10
C ALA A 57 15.02 -10.99 16.36
N SER A 58 16.30 -11.34 16.36
CA SER A 58 17.34 -10.63 15.60
C SER A 58 18.31 -11.61 14.94
N GLY A 59 19.03 -11.14 13.91
CA GLY A 59 20.02 -11.92 13.15
C GLY A 59 19.41 -12.78 12.05
N THR A 60 20.16 -13.77 11.55
CA THR A 60 19.74 -14.55 10.36
C THR A 60 18.40 -15.27 10.59
N GLY A 61 17.42 -15.00 9.73
CA GLY A 61 16.09 -15.56 9.73
C GLY A 61 15.66 -16.05 8.34
N ILE A 62 14.45 -16.59 8.28
CA ILE A 62 13.81 -17.06 7.05
C ILE A 62 12.45 -16.38 6.95
N ALA A 63 12.17 -15.81 5.78
CA ALA A 63 10.85 -15.34 5.37
C ALA A 63 10.36 -16.22 4.20
N ASN A 64 9.14 -16.75 4.30
CA ASN A 64 8.56 -17.66 3.31
C ASN A 64 7.29 -17.04 2.72
N ILE A 65 7.28 -16.79 1.41
CA ILE A 65 6.11 -16.23 0.71
C ILE A 65 5.21 -17.39 0.24
N VAL A 66 3.95 -17.36 0.67
CA VAL A 66 2.93 -18.38 0.34
C VAL A 66 1.72 -17.70 -0.28
N GLU A 67 1.19 -18.28 -1.37
CA GLU A 67 -0.09 -17.85 -1.94
C GLU A 67 -1.24 -18.41 -1.09
N THR A 68 -2.09 -17.54 -0.56
CA THR A 68 -3.21 -17.90 0.34
C THR A 68 -4.58 -17.70 -0.32
N GLY A 69 -4.62 -17.02 -1.47
CA GLY A 69 -5.83 -16.78 -2.25
C GLY A 69 -5.50 -16.20 -3.62
N LYS A 70 -6.52 -15.82 -4.39
CA LYS A 70 -6.33 -15.26 -5.73
C LYS A 70 -5.57 -13.93 -5.67
N ASN A 71 -4.30 -13.94 -6.06
CA ASN A 71 -3.37 -12.80 -5.95
C ASN A 71 -3.24 -12.26 -4.51
N THR A 72 -3.38 -13.14 -3.52
CA THR A 72 -3.26 -12.82 -2.10
C THR A 72 -2.22 -13.74 -1.47
N TYR A 73 -1.36 -13.17 -0.65
CA TYR A 73 -0.17 -13.83 -0.13
C TYR A 73 -0.03 -13.64 1.39
N SER A 74 0.75 -14.52 2.00
CA SER A 74 1.27 -14.40 3.37
C SER A 74 2.79 -14.48 3.35
N ILE A 75 3.44 -13.77 4.27
CA ILE A 75 4.86 -13.92 4.58
C ILE A 75 4.98 -14.53 5.96
N GLU A 76 5.43 -15.78 5.99
CA GLU A 76 5.67 -16.54 7.22
C GLU A 76 7.13 -16.40 7.64
N PHE A 77 7.37 -16.17 8.92
CA PHE A 77 8.71 -16.01 9.46
C PHE A 77 9.07 -17.16 10.40
N ASN A 78 10.35 -17.47 10.50
CA ASN A 78 10.86 -18.35 11.55
C ASN A 78 11.01 -17.59 12.90
N LYS A 79 11.59 -18.26 13.91
CA LYS A 79 11.87 -17.69 15.25
C LYS A 79 10.63 -17.17 15.97
N ASN A 80 9.47 -17.80 15.74
CA ASN A 80 8.19 -17.43 16.35
C ASN A 80 7.76 -15.97 16.06
N VAL A 81 8.27 -15.38 14.97
CA VAL A 81 7.82 -14.07 14.51
C VAL A 81 6.45 -14.23 13.85
N PRO A 82 5.43 -13.43 14.23
CA PRO A 82 4.10 -13.54 13.63
C PRO A 82 4.14 -13.32 12.11
N PRO A 83 3.32 -14.05 11.34
CA PRO A 83 3.24 -13.85 9.89
C PRO A 83 2.61 -12.49 9.55
N VAL A 84 2.85 -12.04 8.32
CA VAL A 84 2.16 -10.90 7.72
C VAL A 84 1.23 -11.44 6.65
N GLU A 85 -0.08 -11.27 6.86
CA GLU A 85 -1.12 -11.91 6.06
C GLU A 85 -1.85 -10.91 5.15
N ASN A 86 -2.64 -11.44 4.21
CA ASN A 86 -3.52 -10.67 3.33
C ASN A 86 -2.80 -9.61 2.49
N ILE A 87 -1.61 -9.97 2.01
CA ILE A 87 -0.75 -9.10 1.20
C ILE A 87 -1.18 -9.22 -0.26
N SER A 88 -1.40 -8.07 -0.88
CA SER A 88 -1.55 -7.94 -2.34
C SER A 88 -0.37 -7.15 -2.89
N PHE A 89 0.12 -7.51 -4.07
CA PHE A 89 1.23 -6.82 -4.73
C PHE A 89 0.77 -6.09 -5.99
N GLN A 90 1.52 -5.07 -6.39
CA GLN A 90 1.47 -4.47 -7.72
C GLN A 90 2.84 -4.56 -8.37
N LEU A 91 2.85 -4.86 -9.67
CA LEU A 91 4.05 -4.85 -10.49
C LEU A 91 4.37 -3.41 -10.91
N THR A 92 5.59 -2.97 -10.63
CA THR A 92 6.14 -1.70 -11.11
C THR A 92 6.70 -1.85 -12.53
N SER A 93 6.90 -0.73 -13.22
CA SER A 93 7.55 -0.71 -14.55
C SER A 93 8.98 -1.25 -14.57
N LYS A 94 9.62 -1.41 -13.39
CA LYS A 94 10.98 -1.91 -13.24
C LYS A 94 11.06 -3.41 -12.94
N GLY A 95 9.94 -4.14 -12.97
CA GLY A 95 9.92 -5.58 -12.67
C GLY A 95 9.91 -5.91 -11.16
N THR A 96 9.82 -4.89 -10.30
CA THR A 96 9.72 -5.05 -8.84
C THR A 96 8.25 -5.07 -8.42
N TYR A 97 7.91 -5.93 -7.47
CA TYR A 97 6.59 -6.01 -6.86
C TYR A 97 6.59 -5.24 -5.53
N ILE A 98 5.58 -4.39 -5.33
CA ILE A 98 5.40 -3.61 -4.09
C ILE A 98 4.07 -3.99 -3.47
N ALA A 99 4.02 -4.19 -2.15
CA ALA A 99 2.76 -4.44 -1.46
C ALA A 99 1.85 -3.21 -1.50
N THR A 100 0.58 -3.42 -1.86
CA THR A 100 -0.43 -2.35 -2.00
C THR A 100 -1.47 -2.39 -0.89
N HIS A 101 -1.57 -3.52 -0.20
CA HIS A 101 -2.49 -3.69 0.91
C HIS A 101 -1.84 -4.55 1.99
N VAL A 102 -1.67 -3.97 3.17
CA VAL A 102 -1.34 -4.65 4.41
C VAL A 102 -2.28 -4.04 5.45
N LYS A 103 -3.16 -4.86 6.05
CA LYS A 103 -4.34 -4.36 6.76
C LYS A 103 -3.96 -3.61 8.04
N GLY A 104 -4.12 -2.28 8.05
CA GLY A 104 -3.98 -1.46 9.26
C GLY A 104 -2.54 -1.15 9.67
N GLU A 105 -1.59 -1.29 8.74
CA GLU A 105 -0.15 -1.21 9.03
C GLU A 105 0.54 -0.25 8.06
N VAL A 106 1.54 0.47 8.54
CA VAL A 106 2.48 1.17 7.65
C VAL A 106 3.46 0.12 7.16
N ALA A 107 3.39 -0.23 5.88
CA ALA A 107 4.16 -1.33 5.31
C ALA A 107 4.88 -0.91 4.02
N GLY A 108 6.19 -1.14 4.00
CA GLY A 108 7.00 -1.21 2.78
C GLY A 108 7.45 -2.65 2.57
N ILE A 109 6.84 -3.35 1.61
CA ILE A 109 7.28 -4.68 1.20
C ILE A 109 7.65 -4.60 -0.26
N THR A 110 8.91 -4.92 -0.57
CA THR A 110 9.46 -4.89 -1.92
C THR A 110 10.00 -6.27 -2.26
N LEU A 111 9.59 -6.79 -3.41
CA LEU A 111 9.97 -8.12 -3.88
C LEU A 111 10.51 -8.01 -5.31
N SER A 112 11.73 -8.50 -5.49
CA SER A 112 12.34 -8.71 -6.79
C SER A 112 12.54 -10.21 -7.02
N GLN A 113 13.10 -10.60 -8.18
CA GLN A 113 13.33 -12.01 -8.51
C GLN A 113 14.11 -12.77 -7.43
N ASN A 114 15.09 -12.12 -6.80
CA ASN A 114 16.00 -12.75 -5.84
C ASN A 114 16.08 -12.03 -4.49
N SER A 115 15.35 -10.94 -4.26
CA SER A 115 15.41 -10.21 -3.00
C SER A 115 14.03 -9.91 -2.43
N LEU A 116 13.95 -9.90 -1.11
CA LEU A 116 12.78 -9.52 -0.34
C LEU A 116 13.20 -8.56 0.76
N ASP A 117 12.62 -7.37 0.74
CA ASP A 117 12.82 -6.33 1.73
C ASP A 117 11.47 -5.98 2.37
N ILE A 118 11.43 -5.95 3.70
CA ILE A 118 10.22 -5.76 4.50
C ILE A 118 10.52 -4.75 5.59
N ALA A 119 9.69 -3.72 5.68
CA ALA A 119 9.63 -2.79 6.80
C ALA A 119 8.17 -2.54 7.15
N ILE A 120 7.72 -3.05 8.30
CA ILE A 120 6.33 -2.95 8.74
C ILE A 120 6.29 -2.42 10.16
N VAL A 121 5.36 -1.50 10.42
CA VAL A 121 5.02 -1.01 11.75
C VAL A 121 3.52 -1.19 11.98
N ALA A 122 3.17 -1.99 12.99
CA ALA A 122 1.80 -2.27 13.41
C ALA A 122 1.65 -2.04 14.92
N GLY A 123 1.20 -0.84 15.29
CA GLY A 123 1.17 -0.42 16.70
C GLY A 123 2.57 -0.43 17.31
N THR A 124 2.81 -1.31 18.29
CA THR A 124 4.11 -1.47 18.97
C THR A 124 4.97 -2.60 18.38
N LYS A 125 4.51 -3.24 17.30
CA LYS A 125 5.21 -4.33 16.63
C LYS A 125 5.90 -3.81 15.37
N THR A 126 7.11 -4.29 15.14
CA THR A 126 7.91 -3.97 13.96
C THR A 126 8.49 -5.23 13.35
N TRP A 127 8.40 -5.32 12.02
CA TRP A 127 9.09 -6.34 11.22
C TRP A 127 10.07 -5.60 10.33
N ASN A 128 11.33 -6.00 10.38
CA ASN A 128 12.35 -5.55 9.46
C ASN A 128 13.08 -6.79 8.93
N PHE A 129 13.04 -7.02 7.63
CA PHE A 129 13.69 -8.15 6.98
C PHE A 129 14.35 -7.72 5.69
N SER A 130 15.56 -8.19 5.45
CA SER A 130 16.22 -8.09 4.14
C SER A 130 16.91 -9.41 3.83
N GLY A 131 16.49 -10.06 2.75
CA GLY A 131 16.96 -11.39 2.42
C GLY A 131 16.94 -11.71 0.94
N LYS A 132 17.59 -12.84 0.63
CA LYS A 132 17.71 -13.34 -0.74
C LYS A 132 17.35 -14.82 -0.81
N LYS A 133 17.03 -15.28 -2.02
CA LYS A 133 16.87 -16.71 -2.32
C LYS A 133 18.21 -17.43 -2.40
#